data_AF-A0A6P5XMY6-F1
#
_entry.id   AF-A0A6P5XMY6-F1
#
_cell.length_a   1.000
_cell.length_b   1.000
_cell.length_c   1.000
_cell.angle_alpha   90.00
_cell.angle_beta   90.00
_cell.angle_gamma   90.00
#
_symmetry.space_group_name_H-M   'P 1'
#
loop_
_entity.id
_entity.type
_entity.pdbx_description
1 polymer ?
#
loop_
_entity_poly.entity_id
_entity_poly.type
_entity_poly.pdbx_seq_one_letter_code
_entity_poly.pdbx_strand_id
1 'polypeptide(L)'
;MSSSSSSLLSQTLKIGIVGFGTFGQFLAKTLIKQGHTITATSRTDYSQLCDQLGIWFSRDVLAFMEADNDVILICTSILSLSEVLKSMPLLSLKRQTLFVDVLSVKEHPRNVLLQVLPQEMDLLCTHPMFGPESGKNGWKDLAFMYDKVRVRDEATCSSFLHIFESEGCRMMEMSCEEHDKLAARSQFLSHAVGRILSEMGTETTSINTKSFETLVRLKESTTKDSFDLFSGLFIHNRFAQQELMNLEHSFQMVKQKLLKTMNEEQNPSKSNHGLDAS
;
A
#
# COMPACT_ATOMS: atom_id res chain seq x y z
N MET A 1 14.23 41.97 2.07
CA MET A 1 13.63 41.06 3.07
C MET A 1 13.84 39.65 2.58
N SER A 2 14.96 39.04 2.97
CA SER A 2 15.31 37.66 2.65
C SER A 2 14.57 36.74 3.62
N SER A 3 13.58 36.02 3.12
CA SER A 3 12.91 34.94 3.83
C SER A 3 13.90 33.80 4.07
N SER A 4 14.42 33.71 5.29
CA SER A 4 15.15 32.56 5.80
C SER A 4 14.20 31.36 5.88
N SER A 5 14.23 30.50 4.87
CA SER A 5 13.71 29.14 4.94
C SER A 5 14.60 28.36 5.91
N SER A 6 14.21 28.31 7.18
CA SER A 6 14.81 27.40 8.15
C SER A 6 14.56 25.98 7.66
N SER A 7 15.57 25.31 7.11
CA SER A 7 15.55 23.86 6.98
C SER A 7 15.42 23.31 8.40
N LEU A 8 14.23 22.85 8.77
CA LEU A 8 14.04 22.10 10.00
C LEU A 8 15.02 20.91 9.91
N LEU A 9 16.02 20.90 10.78
CA LEU A 9 16.99 19.80 10.84
C LEU A 9 16.20 18.52 11.12
N SER A 10 16.34 17.52 10.25
CA SER A 10 15.72 16.21 10.45
C SER A 10 16.23 15.61 11.76
N GLN A 11 15.31 15.34 12.68
CA GLN A 11 15.65 14.77 13.99
C GLN A 11 15.63 13.23 13.93
N THR A 12 16.51 12.60 14.70
CA THR A 12 16.40 11.15 14.97
C THR A 12 15.11 10.89 15.73
N LEU A 13 14.38 9.86 15.32
CA LEU A 13 13.06 9.49 15.86
C LEU A 13 13.13 8.14 16.57
N LYS A 14 12.30 7.99 17.60
CA LYS A 14 11.91 6.71 18.20
C LYS A 14 10.62 6.24 17.55
N ILE A 15 10.69 5.16 16.78
CA ILE A 15 9.57 4.68 15.96
C ILE A 15 9.13 3.31 16.47
N GLY A 16 7.91 3.23 16.96
CA GLY A 16 7.27 1.99 17.36
C GLY A 16 6.48 1.36 16.22
N ILE A 17 6.83 0.15 15.80
CA ILE A 17 6.14 -0.58 14.73
C ILE A 17 5.10 -1.53 15.30
N VAL A 18 3.85 -1.37 14.89
CA VAL A 18 2.74 -2.28 15.19
C VAL A 18 2.49 -3.19 13.99
N GLY A 19 2.77 -4.48 14.14
CA GLY A 19 2.72 -5.44 13.03
C GLY A 19 4.08 -5.60 12.36
N PHE A 20 4.96 -6.39 12.98
CA PHE A 20 6.33 -6.62 12.50
C PHE A 20 6.44 -7.72 11.42
N GLY A 21 5.49 -7.73 10.47
CA GLY A 21 5.48 -8.64 9.32
C GLY A 21 6.44 -8.20 8.20
N THR A 22 6.29 -8.79 7.01
CA THR A 22 7.19 -8.56 5.86
C THR A 22 7.41 -7.07 5.55
N PHE A 23 6.33 -6.27 5.55
CA PHE A 23 6.43 -4.84 5.23
C PHE A 23 7.03 -4.01 6.38
N GLY A 24 6.63 -4.27 7.62
CA GLY A 24 7.22 -3.61 8.79
C GLY A 24 8.73 -3.88 8.90
N GLN A 25 9.16 -5.12 8.65
CA GLN A 25 10.58 -5.50 8.60
C GLN A 25 11.32 -4.81 7.45
N PHE A 26 10.68 -4.66 6.28
CA PHE A 26 11.25 -3.95 5.15
C PHE A 26 11.52 -2.48 5.46
N LEU A 27 10.56 -1.79 6.09
CA LEU A 27 10.76 -0.40 6.53
C LEU A 27 11.82 -0.30 7.63
N ALA A 28 11.76 -1.16 8.65
CA ALA A 28 12.67 -1.13 9.80
C ALA A 28 14.15 -1.15 9.39
N LYS A 29 14.52 -1.92 8.35
CA LYS A 29 15.91 -1.94 7.84
C LYS A 29 16.40 -0.57 7.42
N THR A 30 15.60 0.18 6.67
CA THR A 30 15.96 1.53 6.23
C THR A 30 15.91 2.52 7.39
N LEU A 31 14.91 2.41 8.27
CA LEU A 31 14.80 3.28 9.45
C LEU A 31 16.04 3.14 10.36
N ILE A 32 16.51 1.92 10.60
CA ILE A 32 17.73 1.66 11.39
C ILE A 32 18.97 2.20 10.66
N LYS A 33 19.08 1.99 9.34
CA LYS A 33 20.18 2.52 8.52
C LYS A 33 20.29 4.05 8.61
N GLN A 34 19.17 4.75 8.76
CA GLN A 34 19.13 6.20 8.94
C GLN A 34 19.35 6.65 10.40
N GLY A 35 19.53 5.72 11.33
CA GLY A 35 19.85 6.00 12.73
C GLY A 35 18.65 6.13 13.66
N HIS A 36 17.42 5.85 13.19
CA HIS A 36 16.23 5.86 14.04
C HIS A 36 16.26 4.70 15.04
N THR A 37 15.68 4.92 16.22
CA THR A 37 15.51 3.87 17.24
C THR A 37 14.19 3.17 17.01
N ILE A 38 14.20 1.83 16.91
CA ILE A 38 12.99 1.06 16.62
C ILE A 38 12.57 0.26 17.84
N THR A 39 11.28 0.34 18.15
CA THR A 39 10.58 -0.63 18.99
C THR A 39 9.54 -1.37 18.15
N ALA A 40 9.16 -2.58 18.53
CA ALA A 40 8.19 -3.35 17.77
C ALA A 40 7.25 -4.17 18.66
N THR A 41 6.01 -4.31 18.19
CA THR A 41 5.04 -5.27 18.71
C THR A 41 4.32 -5.95 17.56
N SER A 42 3.89 -7.19 17.76
CA SER A 42 3.18 -7.96 16.75
C SER A 42 2.46 -9.14 17.38
N ARG A 43 1.42 -9.62 16.70
CA ARG A 43 0.72 -10.87 17.06
C ARG A 43 1.67 -12.07 17.04
N THR A 44 2.49 -12.17 15.99
CA THR A 44 3.50 -13.22 15.86
C THR A 44 4.73 -12.85 16.68
N ASP A 45 5.32 -13.82 17.36
CA ASP A 45 6.55 -13.62 18.11
C ASP A 45 7.74 -13.44 17.15
N TYR A 46 8.34 -12.24 17.19
CA TYR A 46 9.53 -11.89 16.41
C TYR A 46 10.75 -11.62 17.30
N SER A 47 10.74 -12.03 18.57
CA SER A 47 11.79 -11.70 19.55
C SER A 47 13.20 -12.01 19.01
N GLN A 48 13.43 -13.22 18.49
CA GLN A 48 14.74 -13.62 17.96
C GLN A 48 15.20 -12.75 16.77
N LEU A 49 14.28 -12.39 15.87
CA LEU A 49 14.61 -11.54 14.72
C LEU A 49 14.90 -10.10 15.17
N CYS A 50 14.10 -9.58 16.11
CA CYS A 50 14.28 -8.25 16.67
C CYS A 50 15.61 -8.14 17.44
N ASP A 51 15.98 -9.15 18.22
CA ASP A 51 17.27 -9.21 18.92
C ASP A 51 18.45 -9.13 17.95
N GLN A 52 18.38 -9.85 16.82
CA GLN A 52 19.41 -9.80 15.77
C GLN A 52 19.53 -8.42 15.11
N LEU A 53 18.43 -7.67 15.05
CA LEU A 53 18.37 -6.33 14.46
C LEU A 53 18.60 -5.21 15.49
N GLY A 54 18.79 -5.54 16.77
CA GLY A 54 18.91 -4.56 17.85
C GLY A 54 17.61 -3.81 18.15
N ILE A 55 16.46 -4.42 17.85
CA ILE A 55 15.13 -3.85 18.06
C ILE A 55 14.56 -4.36 19.38
N TRP A 56 14.07 -3.47 20.23
CA TRP A 56 13.31 -3.90 21.41
C TRP A 56 11.92 -4.37 20.99
N PHE A 57 11.59 -5.62 21.29
CA PHE A 57 10.32 -6.24 20.95
C PHE A 57 9.52 -6.63 22.19
N SER A 58 8.23 -6.31 22.18
CA SER A 58 7.30 -6.73 23.23
C SER A 58 6.00 -7.28 22.63
N ARG A 59 5.57 -8.44 23.12
CA ARG A 59 4.21 -8.97 22.87
C ARG A 59 3.17 -8.35 23.79
N ASP A 60 3.60 -7.78 24.92
CA ASP A 60 2.74 -6.99 25.77
C ASP A 60 2.55 -5.61 25.11
N VAL A 61 1.36 -5.42 24.56
CA VAL A 61 0.96 -4.18 23.88
C VAL A 61 0.97 -3.00 24.85
N LEU A 62 0.64 -3.21 26.13
CA LEU A 62 0.70 -2.13 27.11
C LEU A 62 2.13 -1.66 27.32
N ALA A 63 3.07 -2.60 27.53
CA ALA A 63 4.49 -2.27 27.64
C ALA A 63 5.02 -1.57 26.39
N PHE A 64 4.57 -1.97 25.20
CA PHE A 64 4.91 -1.28 23.95
C PHE A 64 4.35 0.14 23.87
N MET A 65 3.09 0.35 24.29
CA MET A 65 2.45 1.67 24.28
C MET A 65 3.05 2.62 25.34
N GLU A 66 3.58 2.07 26.44
CA GLU A 66 4.31 2.84 27.45
C GLU A 66 5.75 3.16 27.04
N ALA A 67 6.27 2.55 25.98
CA ALA A 67 7.57 2.90 25.42
C ALA A 67 7.54 4.32 24.85
N ASP A 68 8.64 5.04 25.00
CA ASP A 68 8.79 6.45 24.64
C ASP A 68 8.94 6.62 23.11
N ASN A 69 7.88 6.34 22.34
CA ASN A 69 7.85 6.40 20.87
C ASN A 69 7.36 7.76 20.37
N ASP A 70 8.10 8.43 19.49
CA ASP A 70 7.71 9.69 18.86
C ASP A 70 6.65 9.43 17.78
N VAL A 71 6.82 8.29 17.09
CA VAL A 71 5.94 7.80 16.03
C VAL A 71 5.49 6.39 16.33
N ILE A 72 4.20 6.10 16.18
CA ILE A 72 3.65 4.75 16.11
C ILE A 72 3.27 4.45 14.66
N LEU A 73 3.97 3.50 14.05
CA LEU A 73 3.82 3.09 12.66
C LEU A 73 3.00 1.79 12.56
N ILE A 74 1.79 1.88 12.03
CA ILE A 74 0.86 0.77 11.83
C ILE A 74 1.17 0.04 10.52
N CYS A 75 1.78 -1.14 10.65
CA CYS A 75 2.20 -2.03 9.56
C CYS A 75 1.42 -3.36 9.54
N THR A 76 0.19 -3.38 10.06
CA THR A 76 -0.68 -4.57 10.06
C THR A 76 -1.30 -4.81 8.67
N SER A 77 -2.02 -5.92 8.49
CA SER A 77 -2.85 -6.08 7.30
C SER A 77 -4.04 -5.12 7.34
N ILE A 78 -4.57 -4.76 6.16
CA ILE A 78 -5.78 -3.93 6.03
C ILE A 78 -6.94 -4.52 6.83
N LEU A 79 -7.17 -5.84 6.66
CA LEU A 79 -8.28 -6.56 7.27
C LEU A 79 -8.19 -6.63 8.81
N SER A 80 -6.97 -6.62 9.37
CA SER A 80 -6.77 -6.74 10.82
C SER A 80 -6.71 -5.40 11.55
N LEU A 81 -6.63 -4.27 10.85
CA LEU A 81 -6.43 -2.95 11.45
C LEU A 81 -7.42 -2.66 12.58
N SER A 82 -8.72 -2.85 12.31
CA SER A 82 -9.78 -2.53 13.27
C SER A 82 -9.72 -3.41 14.52
N GLU A 83 -9.36 -4.68 14.38
CA GLU A 83 -9.21 -5.61 15.51
C GLU A 83 -7.97 -5.26 16.34
N VAL A 84 -6.85 -4.98 15.67
CA VAL A 84 -5.60 -4.60 16.33
C VAL A 84 -5.82 -3.33 17.13
N LEU A 85 -6.36 -2.27 16.53
CA LEU A 85 -6.56 -0.99 17.24
C LEU A 85 -7.52 -1.10 18.42
N LYS A 86 -8.57 -1.94 18.33
CA LYS A 86 -9.48 -2.19 19.47
C LYS A 86 -8.77 -2.84 20.66
N SER A 87 -7.72 -3.62 20.41
CA SER A 87 -6.93 -4.28 21.44
C SER A 87 -5.87 -3.38 22.09
N MET A 88 -5.57 -2.22 21.49
CA MET A 88 -4.54 -1.33 21.98
C MET A 88 -5.07 -0.38 23.08
N PRO A 89 -4.35 -0.19 24.19
CA PRO A 89 -4.71 0.76 25.23
C PRO A 89 -4.37 2.20 24.82
N LEU A 90 -5.00 2.73 23.76
CA LEU A 90 -4.66 4.04 23.17
C LEU A 90 -4.75 5.22 24.15
N LEU A 91 -5.57 5.09 25.21
CA LEU A 91 -5.71 6.10 26.27
C LEU A 91 -4.53 6.12 27.27
N SER A 92 -3.65 5.11 27.26
CA SER A 92 -2.49 5.08 28.17
C SER A 92 -1.32 5.93 27.70
N LEU A 93 -1.40 6.51 26.49
CA LEU A 93 -0.37 7.38 25.95
C LEU A 93 -0.24 8.66 26.78
N LYS A 94 0.93 8.85 27.38
CA LYS A 94 1.22 9.96 28.29
C LYS A 94 1.64 11.25 27.58
N ARG A 95 1.86 11.19 26.27
CA ARG A 95 2.35 12.31 25.45
C ARG A 95 1.74 12.28 24.06
N GLN A 96 1.71 13.44 23.42
CA GLN A 96 1.34 13.57 22.01
C GLN A 96 2.29 12.72 21.15
N THR A 97 1.71 11.81 20.38
CA THR A 97 2.42 10.84 19.54
C THR A 97 1.85 10.92 18.12
N LEU A 98 2.72 10.83 17.12
CA LEU A 98 2.31 10.77 15.73
C LEU A 98 1.96 9.32 15.36
N PHE A 99 0.70 9.08 14.97
CA PHE A 99 0.31 7.82 14.37
C PHE A 99 0.45 7.89 12.86
N VAL A 100 1.07 6.84 12.29
CA VAL A 100 1.24 6.70 10.86
C VAL A 100 0.73 5.34 10.43
N ASP A 101 -0.10 5.27 9.39
CA ASP A 101 -0.41 4.01 8.72
C ASP A 101 0.33 3.88 7.39
N VAL A 102 0.67 2.65 7.01
CA VAL A 102 1.26 2.30 5.70
C VAL A 102 0.42 1.29 4.93
N LEU A 103 -0.91 1.26 5.16
CA LEU A 103 -1.79 0.32 4.49
C LEU A 103 -1.87 0.65 2.98
N SER A 104 -2.42 -0.25 2.17
CA SER A 104 -2.54 -0.01 0.71
C SER A 104 -3.88 0.63 0.29
N VAL A 105 -4.74 0.94 1.25
CA VAL A 105 -5.98 1.74 1.11
C VAL A 105 -5.97 2.83 2.18
N LYS A 106 -6.63 3.97 1.97
CA LYS A 106 -6.44 5.17 2.80
C LYS A 106 -7.69 5.69 3.49
N GLU A 107 -8.87 5.63 2.87
CA GLU A 107 -10.10 6.07 3.54
C GLU A 107 -10.39 5.20 4.78
N HIS A 108 -10.15 3.89 4.68
CA HIS A 108 -10.36 2.98 5.80
C HIS A 108 -9.47 3.30 7.03
N PRO A 109 -8.13 3.31 6.94
CA PRO A 109 -7.30 3.63 8.10
C PRO A 109 -7.54 5.04 8.63
N ARG A 110 -7.71 6.05 7.75
CA ARG A 110 -8.08 7.40 8.16
C ARG A 110 -9.31 7.41 9.07
N ASN A 111 -10.39 6.78 8.62
CA ASN A 111 -11.66 6.81 9.33
C ASN A 111 -11.60 6.03 10.65
N VAL A 112 -10.95 4.86 10.65
CA VAL A 112 -10.80 4.05 11.88
C VAL A 112 -9.93 4.77 12.89
N LEU A 113 -8.78 5.30 12.48
CA LEU A 113 -7.84 5.98 13.38
C LEU A 113 -8.44 7.27 13.95
N LEU A 114 -9.15 8.06 13.14
CA LEU A 114 -9.87 9.24 13.65
C LEU A 114 -10.94 8.91 14.71
N GLN A 115 -11.54 7.73 14.64
CA GLN A 115 -12.56 7.30 15.61
C GLN A 115 -11.96 6.82 16.94
N VAL A 116 -10.79 6.19 16.91
CA VAL A 116 -10.22 5.52 18.10
C VAL A 116 -9.09 6.30 18.76
N LEU A 117 -8.37 7.15 18.02
CA LEU A 117 -7.25 7.91 18.57
C LEU A 117 -7.77 9.09 19.40
N PRO A 118 -7.18 9.34 20.59
CA PRO A 118 -7.41 10.56 21.35
C PRO A 118 -7.25 11.80 20.47
N GLN A 119 -8.02 12.86 20.73
CA GLN A 119 -8.03 14.04 19.89
C GLN A 119 -6.64 14.67 19.78
N GLU A 120 -5.85 14.60 20.85
CA GLU A 120 -4.51 15.16 21.00
C GLU A 120 -3.47 14.45 20.14
N MET A 121 -3.71 13.20 19.72
CA MET A 121 -2.76 12.46 18.87
C MET A 121 -2.80 12.95 17.44
N ASP A 122 -1.62 13.00 16.82
CA ASP A 122 -1.49 13.36 15.42
C ASP A 122 -1.66 12.11 14.54
N LEU A 123 -2.10 12.32 13.30
CA LEU A 123 -2.38 11.27 12.33
C LEU A 123 -1.88 11.69 10.95
N LEU A 124 -1.02 10.84 10.39
CA LEU A 124 -0.53 10.92 9.02
C LEU A 124 -0.86 9.60 8.31
N CYS A 125 -1.70 9.64 7.28
CA CYS A 125 -1.99 8.45 6.49
C CYS A 125 -1.00 8.37 5.33
N THR A 126 -0.38 7.21 5.11
CA THR A 126 0.64 7.06 4.07
C THR A 126 0.47 5.78 3.27
N HIS A 127 1.06 5.76 2.08
CA HIS A 127 1.22 4.55 1.30
C HIS A 127 2.52 4.65 0.50
N PRO A 128 3.60 3.98 0.94
CA PRO A 128 4.72 3.68 0.06
C PRO A 128 4.20 2.80 -1.07
N MET A 129 4.18 3.31 -2.31
CA MET A 129 3.65 2.60 -3.50
C MET A 129 4.62 1.51 -4.00
N PHE A 130 5.37 0.92 -3.06
CA PHE A 130 6.43 -0.04 -3.27
C PHE A 130 6.58 -0.90 -2.02
N GLY A 131 7.20 -2.06 -2.17
CA GLY A 131 7.45 -2.97 -1.06
C GLY A 131 8.74 -3.75 -1.23
N PRO A 132 8.90 -4.87 -0.50
CA PRO A 132 10.14 -5.64 -0.48
C PRO A 132 10.68 -6.00 -1.87
N GLU A 133 9.80 -6.29 -2.83
CA GLU A 133 10.19 -6.69 -4.20
C GLU A 133 10.55 -5.50 -5.09
N SER A 134 9.71 -4.46 -5.11
CA SER A 134 9.90 -3.29 -5.97
C SER A 134 10.92 -2.29 -5.40
N GLY A 135 11.13 -2.28 -4.09
CA GLY A 135 12.07 -1.41 -3.38
C GLY A 135 13.35 -2.10 -2.90
N LYS A 136 13.63 -3.34 -3.34
CA LYS A 136 14.83 -4.10 -2.90
C LYS A 136 16.16 -3.43 -3.19
N ASN A 137 16.23 -2.59 -4.22
CA ASN A 137 17.44 -1.92 -4.68
C ASN A 137 17.50 -0.44 -4.24
N GLY A 138 16.71 -0.04 -3.24
CA GLY A 138 16.56 1.35 -2.81
C GLY A 138 15.22 1.96 -3.25
N TRP A 139 14.92 3.14 -2.71
CA TRP A 139 13.60 3.78 -2.88
C TRP A 139 13.61 4.99 -3.82
N LYS A 140 14.76 5.25 -4.46
CA LYS A 140 14.92 6.35 -5.40
C LYS A 140 13.87 6.27 -6.51
N ASP A 141 13.23 7.40 -6.77
CA ASP A 141 12.17 7.60 -7.78
C ASP A 141 10.87 6.81 -7.55
N LEU A 142 10.78 6.00 -6.47
CA LEU A 142 9.55 5.31 -6.08
C LEU A 142 8.56 6.30 -5.45
N ALA A 143 7.26 6.12 -5.71
CA ALA A 143 6.25 7.02 -5.19
C ALA A 143 5.96 6.73 -3.71
N PHE A 144 5.91 7.77 -2.90
CA PHE A 144 5.45 7.74 -1.53
C PHE A 144 4.28 8.71 -1.38
N MET A 145 3.07 8.17 -1.18
CA MET A 145 1.87 8.97 -0.97
C MET A 145 1.67 9.26 0.52
N TYR A 146 1.22 10.48 0.84
CA TYR A 146 0.83 10.85 2.19
C TYR A 146 -0.33 11.86 2.23
N ASP A 147 -1.08 11.84 3.33
CA ASP A 147 -2.15 12.76 3.68
C ASP A 147 -1.97 13.20 5.15
N LYS A 148 -1.75 14.51 5.38
CA LYS A 148 -1.64 15.10 6.71
C LYS A 148 -3.03 15.26 7.35
N VAL A 149 -3.65 14.13 7.72
CA VAL A 149 -5.05 14.08 8.20
C VAL A 149 -5.27 14.94 9.46
N ARG A 150 -4.36 14.87 10.43
CA ARG A 150 -4.41 15.66 11.66
C ARG A 150 -2.99 15.86 12.20
N VAL A 151 -2.33 16.95 11.83
CA VAL A 151 -0.94 17.24 12.24
C VAL A 151 -0.88 18.56 12.99
N ARG A 152 -0.27 18.55 14.18
CA ARG A 152 -0.01 19.72 15.01
C ARG A 152 1.48 19.86 15.31
N ASP A 153 2.15 18.74 15.54
CA ASP A 153 3.61 18.68 15.62
C ASP A 153 4.20 18.50 14.21
N GLU A 154 4.37 19.63 13.53
CA GLU A 154 4.97 19.67 12.19
C GLU A 154 6.43 19.22 12.17
N ALA A 155 7.17 19.34 13.29
CA ALA A 155 8.58 18.95 13.35
C ALA A 155 8.73 17.42 13.31
N THR A 156 7.92 16.71 14.12
CA THR A 156 7.89 15.24 14.12
C THR A 156 7.34 14.70 12.79
N CYS A 157 6.26 15.28 12.27
CA CYS A 157 5.71 14.88 10.97
C CYS A 157 6.70 15.08 9.82
N SER A 158 7.35 16.26 9.74
CA SER A 158 8.34 16.55 8.70
C SER A 158 9.55 15.63 8.80
N SER A 159 10.02 15.34 10.02
CA SER A 159 11.13 14.41 10.24
C SER A 159 10.79 12.99 9.78
N PHE A 160 9.55 12.53 10.01
CA PHE A 160 9.11 11.23 9.50
C PHE A 160 8.99 11.20 7.98
N LEU A 161 8.43 12.24 7.35
CA LEU A 161 8.35 12.32 5.88
C LEU A 161 9.75 12.37 5.24
N HIS A 162 10.71 13.01 5.90
CA HIS A 162 12.10 13.11 5.43
C HIS A 162 12.79 11.76 5.29
N ILE A 163 12.34 10.72 6.01
CA ILE A 163 12.85 9.35 5.87
C ILE A 163 12.73 8.85 4.44
N PHE A 164 11.57 9.12 3.81
CA PHE A 164 11.29 8.69 2.45
C PHE A 164 11.89 9.67 1.44
N GLU A 165 11.84 10.97 1.72
CA GLU A 165 12.46 11.99 0.87
C GLU A 165 13.97 11.79 0.72
N SER A 166 14.68 11.49 1.81
CA SER A 166 16.13 11.29 1.83
C SER A 166 16.60 10.01 1.10
N GLU A 167 15.73 9.00 0.97
CA GLU A 167 15.98 7.84 0.10
C GLU A 167 15.60 8.11 -1.38
N GLY A 168 15.19 9.33 -1.70
CA GLY A 168 14.91 9.79 -3.06
C GLY A 168 13.51 9.44 -3.55
N CYS A 169 12.55 9.17 -2.66
CA CYS A 169 11.16 8.95 -3.06
C CYS A 169 10.57 10.19 -3.74
N ARG A 170 9.65 9.95 -4.69
CA ARG A 170 8.75 11.00 -5.19
C ARG A 170 7.62 11.17 -4.19
N MET A 171 7.67 12.28 -3.45
CA MET A 171 6.72 12.62 -2.40
C MET A 171 5.42 13.15 -3.02
N MET A 172 4.30 12.48 -2.76
CA MET A 172 2.98 12.77 -3.35
C MET A 172 1.97 13.08 -2.25
N GLU A 173 1.73 14.36 -1.99
CA GLU A 173 0.66 14.78 -1.07
C GLU A 173 -0.69 14.74 -1.78
N MET A 174 -1.63 13.96 -1.27
CA MET A 174 -3.01 13.91 -1.78
C MET A 174 -3.97 13.41 -0.71
N SER A 175 -5.26 13.66 -0.87
CA SER A 175 -6.26 13.16 0.09
C SER A 175 -6.38 11.64 0.06
N CYS A 176 -6.78 11.05 1.19
CA CYS A 176 -7.10 9.61 1.28
C CYS A 176 -8.15 9.15 0.25
N GLU A 177 -9.17 9.98 -0.03
CA GLU A 177 -10.20 9.69 -1.03
C GLU A 177 -9.62 9.68 -2.45
N GLU A 178 -8.82 10.70 -2.78
CA GLU A 178 -8.17 10.77 -4.08
C GLU A 178 -7.22 9.58 -4.29
N HIS A 179 -6.43 9.23 -3.27
CA HIS A 179 -5.61 8.03 -3.31
C HIS A 179 -6.43 6.79 -3.63
N ASP A 180 -7.51 6.51 -2.89
CA ASP A 180 -8.27 5.26 -3.07
C ASP A 180 -8.92 5.19 -4.45
N LYS A 181 -9.38 6.33 -4.99
CA LYS A 181 -9.87 6.43 -6.36
C LYS A 181 -8.76 6.12 -7.39
N LEU A 182 -7.56 6.64 -7.19
CA LEU A 182 -6.41 6.37 -8.06
C LEU A 182 -5.92 4.92 -7.95
N ALA A 183 -5.85 4.38 -6.73
CA ALA A 183 -5.38 3.04 -6.43
C ALA A 183 -6.33 1.97 -6.98
N ALA A 184 -7.66 2.21 -6.93
CA ALA A 184 -8.66 1.33 -7.52
C ALA A 184 -8.40 1.10 -9.03
N ARG A 185 -8.17 2.18 -9.78
CA ARG A 185 -7.92 2.14 -11.24
C ARG A 185 -6.49 1.80 -11.63
N SER A 186 -5.61 1.50 -10.68
CA SER A 186 -4.19 1.21 -10.96
C SER A 186 -3.71 -0.02 -10.20
N GLN A 187 -3.42 0.11 -8.91
CA GLN A 187 -2.94 -0.98 -8.05
C GLN A 187 -3.94 -2.14 -8.02
N PHE A 188 -5.21 -1.89 -7.67
CA PHE A 188 -6.20 -2.95 -7.58
C PHE A 188 -6.38 -3.69 -8.92
N LEU A 189 -6.52 -2.95 -10.03
CA LEU A 189 -6.60 -3.56 -11.37
C LEU A 189 -5.35 -4.38 -11.71
N SER A 190 -4.16 -3.90 -11.37
CA SER A 190 -2.90 -4.63 -11.61
C SER A 190 -2.87 -5.96 -10.84
N HIS A 191 -3.28 -5.95 -9.56
CA HIS A 191 -3.42 -7.17 -8.77
C HIS A 191 -4.50 -8.10 -9.31
N ALA A 192 -5.67 -7.56 -9.71
CA ALA A 192 -6.76 -8.36 -10.25
C ALA A 192 -6.32 -9.11 -11.52
N VAL A 193 -5.69 -8.41 -12.47
CA VAL A 193 -5.16 -9.02 -13.70
C VAL A 193 -4.09 -10.05 -13.38
N GLY A 194 -3.13 -9.73 -12.50
CA GLY A 194 -2.08 -10.66 -12.09
C GLY A 194 -2.62 -11.95 -11.44
N ARG A 195 -3.65 -11.84 -10.60
CA ARG A 195 -4.34 -12.98 -9.97
C ARG A 195 -5.15 -13.79 -10.97
N ILE A 196 -5.85 -13.15 -11.91
CA ILE A 196 -6.56 -13.85 -13.00
C ILE A 196 -5.56 -14.66 -13.85
N LEU A 197 -4.41 -14.09 -14.20
CA LEU A 197 -3.36 -14.81 -14.92
C LEU A 197 -2.84 -16.01 -14.13
N SER A 198 -2.76 -15.90 -12.80
CA SER A 198 -2.42 -17.01 -11.92
C SER A 198 -3.46 -18.12 -11.98
N GLU A 199 -4.76 -17.79 -11.89
CA GLU A 199 -5.82 -18.80 -11.96
C GLU A 199 -6.01 -19.42 -13.33
N MET A 200 -5.61 -18.72 -14.39
CA MET A 200 -5.50 -19.32 -15.72
C MET A 200 -4.36 -20.35 -15.84
N GLY A 201 -3.48 -20.48 -14.84
CA GLY A 201 -2.29 -21.31 -14.91
C GLY A 201 -1.29 -20.82 -15.96
N THR A 202 -1.19 -19.49 -16.13
CA THR A 202 -0.36 -18.89 -17.18
C THR A 202 1.12 -19.15 -16.93
N GLU A 203 1.78 -19.94 -17.77
CA GLU A 203 3.22 -20.24 -17.67
C GLU A 203 4.02 -19.75 -18.88
N THR A 204 5.34 -19.64 -18.72
CA THR A 204 6.24 -19.32 -19.83
C THR A 204 6.24 -20.41 -20.91
N THR A 205 6.43 -20.00 -22.16
CA THR A 205 6.52 -20.89 -23.33
C THR A 205 7.83 -20.67 -24.09
N SER A 206 8.14 -21.57 -25.03
CA SER A 206 9.31 -21.44 -25.92
C SER A 206 9.22 -20.28 -26.92
N ILE A 207 8.03 -19.68 -27.07
CA ILE A 207 7.73 -18.63 -28.06
C ILE A 207 7.18 -17.36 -27.39
N ASN A 208 7.59 -17.07 -26.16
CA ASN A 208 7.17 -15.87 -25.44
C ASN A 208 7.44 -14.60 -26.25
N THR A 209 6.42 -13.76 -26.39
CA THR A 209 6.61 -12.37 -26.81
C THR A 209 7.06 -11.51 -25.63
N LYS A 210 7.68 -10.36 -25.89
CA LYS A 210 8.08 -9.41 -24.83
C LYS A 210 6.89 -8.89 -24.01
N SER A 211 5.74 -8.72 -24.64
CA SER A 211 4.50 -8.37 -23.95
C SER A 211 4.05 -9.48 -23.00
N PHE A 212 4.13 -10.74 -23.44
CA PHE A 212 3.76 -11.87 -22.59
C PHE A 212 4.74 -12.06 -21.42
N GLU A 213 6.05 -11.85 -21.61
CA GLU A 213 7.03 -11.83 -20.51
C GLU A 213 6.64 -10.81 -19.42
N THR A 214 6.05 -9.67 -19.80
CA THR A 214 5.58 -8.65 -18.85
C THR A 214 4.36 -9.13 -18.04
N LEU A 215 3.43 -9.86 -18.68
CA LEU A 215 2.28 -10.46 -17.99
C LEU A 215 2.71 -11.56 -17.02
N VAL A 216 3.68 -12.39 -17.39
CA VAL A 216 4.26 -13.40 -16.48
C VAL A 216 4.91 -12.72 -15.28
N ARG A 217 5.71 -11.67 -15.48
CA ARG A 217 6.29 -10.89 -14.36
C ARG A 217 5.22 -10.26 -13.47
N LEU A 218 4.12 -9.76 -14.04
CA LEU A 218 2.99 -9.23 -13.28
C LEU A 218 2.32 -10.32 -12.43
N LYS A 219 2.09 -11.52 -13.01
CA LYS A 219 1.59 -12.71 -12.27
C LYS A 219 2.51 -13.02 -11.10
N GLU A 220 3.82 -13.12 -11.34
CA GLU A 220 4.82 -13.45 -10.32
C GLU A 220 4.89 -12.38 -9.21
N SER A 221 4.89 -11.10 -9.56
CA SER A 221 5.00 -10.02 -8.57
C SER A 221 3.76 -9.93 -7.69
N THR A 222 2.56 -10.08 -8.26
CA THR A 222 1.28 -9.91 -7.53
C THR A 222 0.89 -11.14 -6.71
N THR A 223 1.39 -12.33 -7.05
CA THR A 223 1.11 -13.57 -6.32
C THR A 223 2.02 -13.78 -5.10
N LYS A 224 3.15 -13.05 -5.02
CA LYS A 224 3.99 -13.00 -3.81
C LYS A 224 3.31 -12.33 -2.63
N ASP A 225 2.43 -11.37 -2.88
CA ASP A 225 1.62 -10.76 -1.83
C ASP A 225 0.56 -11.74 -1.32
N SER A 226 0.08 -11.54 -0.09
CA SER A 226 -0.96 -12.40 0.48
C SER A 226 -2.31 -12.17 -0.19
N PHE A 227 -3.18 -13.19 -0.17
CA PHE A 227 -4.56 -13.03 -0.61
C PHE A 227 -5.34 -12.07 0.30
N ASP A 228 -4.97 -11.99 1.59
CA ASP A 228 -5.52 -11.01 2.54
C ASP A 228 -5.25 -9.57 2.10
N LEU A 229 -4.05 -9.28 1.57
CA LEU A 229 -3.75 -7.95 1.05
C LEU A 229 -4.68 -7.62 -0.11
N PHE A 230 -4.78 -8.52 -1.09
CA PHE A 230 -5.64 -8.33 -2.26
C PHE A 230 -7.12 -8.18 -1.87
N SER A 231 -7.60 -9.01 -0.93
CA SER A 231 -8.94 -8.91 -0.38
C SER A 231 -9.17 -7.55 0.30
N GLY A 232 -8.17 -7.06 1.04
CA GLY A 232 -8.20 -5.73 1.65
C GLY A 232 -8.31 -4.59 0.63
N LEU A 233 -7.59 -4.69 -0.50
CA LEU A 233 -7.69 -3.71 -1.60
C LEU A 233 -9.10 -3.61 -2.17
N PHE A 234 -9.87 -4.70 -2.13
CA PHE A 234 -11.25 -4.74 -2.61
C PHE A 234 -12.25 -4.30 -1.54
N ILE A 235 -12.21 -4.95 -0.36
CA ILE A 235 -13.19 -4.77 0.71
C ILE A 235 -13.16 -3.35 1.27
N HIS A 236 -11.97 -2.75 1.38
CA HIS A 236 -11.77 -1.46 2.04
C HIS A 236 -11.49 -0.29 1.10
N ASN A 237 -11.70 -0.47 -0.20
CA ASN A 237 -11.70 0.61 -1.19
C ASN A 237 -13.06 0.64 -1.90
N ARG A 238 -13.90 1.63 -1.58
CA ARG A 238 -15.25 1.75 -2.15
C ARG A 238 -15.28 1.92 -3.67
N PHE A 239 -14.16 2.32 -4.28
CA PHE A 239 -14.03 2.46 -5.73
C PHE A 239 -13.65 1.15 -6.43
N ALA A 240 -13.05 0.18 -5.72
CA ALA A 240 -12.56 -1.06 -6.31
C ALA A 240 -13.68 -1.93 -6.88
N GLN A 241 -14.88 -1.90 -6.29
CA GLN A 241 -16.03 -2.65 -6.79
C GLN A 241 -16.41 -2.24 -8.22
N GLN A 242 -16.47 -0.93 -8.49
CA GLN A 242 -16.78 -0.43 -9.81
C GLN A 242 -15.68 -0.78 -10.81
N GLU A 243 -14.40 -0.70 -10.41
CA GLU A 243 -13.30 -1.06 -11.30
C GLU A 243 -13.27 -2.56 -11.64
N LEU A 244 -13.67 -3.44 -10.72
CA LEU A 244 -13.83 -4.86 -11.03
C LEU A 244 -14.96 -5.11 -12.04
N MET A 245 -16.10 -4.43 -11.88
CA MET A 245 -17.21 -4.50 -12.85
C MET A 245 -16.78 -3.96 -14.23
N ASN A 246 -16.00 -2.86 -14.25
CA ASN A 246 -15.46 -2.29 -15.49
C ASN A 246 -14.54 -3.29 -16.20
N LEU A 247 -13.69 -4.01 -15.45
CA LEU A 247 -12.80 -5.04 -15.98
C LEU A 247 -13.59 -6.19 -16.59
N GLU A 248 -14.59 -6.72 -15.88
CA GLU A 248 -15.46 -7.80 -16.36
C GLU A 248 -16.23 -7.39 -17.62
N HIS A 249 -16.86 -6.22 -17.60
CA HIS A 249 -17.59 -5.69 -18.74
C HIS A 249 -16.68 -5.52 -19.97
N SER A 250 -15.48 -4.98 -19.77
CA SER A 250 -14.49 -4.79 -20.84
C SER A 250 -14.05 -6.13 -21.44
N PHE A 251 -13.83 -7.15 -20.60
CA PHE A 251 -13.51 -8.51 -21.06
C PHE A 251 -14.64 -9.07 -21.95
N GLN A 252 -15.89 -8.94 -21.50
CA GLN A 252 -17.05 -9.40 -22.28
C GLN A 252 -17.22 -8.65 -23.60
N MET A 253 -16.98 -7.34 -23.63
CA MET A 253 -17.02 -6.54 -24.86
C MET A 253 -15.96 -6.97 -25.87
N VAL A 254 -14.73 -7.24 -25.41
CA VAL A 254 -13.65 -7.76 -26.29
C VAL A 254 -14.03 -9.14 -26.81
N LYS A 255 -14.52 -10.05 -25.95
CA LYS A 255 -14.99 -11.38 -26.35
C LYS A 255 -16.09 -11.31 -27.42
N GLN A 256 -17.09 -10.45 -27.25
CA GLN A 256 -18.17 -10.29 -28.21
C GLN A 256 -17.68 -9.79 -29.57
N LYS A 257 -16.75 -8.82 -29.59
CA LYS A 257 -16.13 -8.34 -30.83
C LYS A 257 -15.41 -9.46 -31.59
N LEU A 258 -14.67 -10.31 -30.88
CA LEU A 258 -13.98 -11.46 -31.46
C LEU A 258 -14.95 -12.48 -32.07
N LEU A 259 -16.00 -12.86 -31.32
CA LEU A 259 -17.01 -13.81 -31.80
C LEU A 259 -17.78 -13.27 -33.02
N LYS A 260 -18.10 -11.97 -33.02
CA LYS A 260 -18.73 -11.32 -34.17
C LYS A 260 -17.83 -11.39 -35.41
N THR A 261 -16.55 -11.02 -35.27
CA THR A 261 -15.57 -11.05 -36.37
C THR A 261 -15.41 -12.48 -36.91
N MET A 262 -15.31 -13.48 -36.03
CA MET A 262 -15.23 -14.89 -36.43
C MET A 262 -16.45 -15.35 -37.23
N ASN A 263 -17.66 -14.96 -36.82
CA ASN A 263 -18.90 -15.31 -37.52
C ASN A 263 -18.99 -14.67 -38.91
N GLU A 264 -18.48 -13.45 -39.07
CA GLU A 264 -18.42 -12.72 -40.34
C GLU A 264 -17.44 -13.41 -41.32
N GLU A 265 -16.25 -13.80 -40.85
CA GLU A 265 -15.25 -14.54 -41.64
C GLU A 265 -15.73 -15.94 -42.04
N GLN A 266 -16.49 -16.63 -41.18
CA GLN A 266 -17.01 -17.97 -41.45
C GLN A 266 -18.27 -17.98 -42.33
N ASN A 267 -18.97 -16.84 -42.49
CA ASN A 267 -20.18 -16.73 -43.32
C ASN A 267 -20.16 -15.52 -44.28
N PRO A 268 -19.21 -15.48 -45.24
CA PRO A 268 -19.01 -14.32 -46.11
C PRO A 268 -20.15 -14.08 -47.12
N SER A 269 -21.05 -15.04 -47.34
CA SER A 269 -22.11 -14.98 -48.36
C SER A 269 -23.38 -14.19 -47.96
N LYS A 270 -23.45 -13.60 -46.75
CA LYS A 270 -24.57 -12.74 -46.33
C LYS A 270 -24.29 -11.23 -46.42
N SER A 271 -23.06 -10.81 -46.69
CA SER A 271 -22.68 -9.38 -46.75
C SER A 271 -22.66 -8.78 -48.17
N ASN A 272 -22.84 -9.58 -49.22
CA ASN A 272 -22.66 -9.15 -50.63
C ASN A 272 -23.91 -9.26 -51.52
N HIS A 273 -25.14 -9.22 -50.97
CA HIS A 273 -26.38 -9.22 -51.76
C HIS A 273 -27.18 -7.91 -51.60
N GLY A 274 -26.53 -6.78 -51.82
CA GLY A 274 -27.19 -5.48 -51.70
C GLY A 274 -26.61 -4.34 -52.52
N LEU A 275 -25.90 -4.62 -53.63
CA LEU A 275 -25.42 -3.59 -54.56
C LEU A 275 -25.30 -4.22 -55.97
N ASP A 276 -26.44 -4.41 -56.63
CA ASP A 276 -26.61 -4.32 -58.10
C ASP A 276 -27.97 -4.88 -58.50
N ALA A 277 -28.99 -4.00 -58.51
CA ALA A 277 -30.16 -4.07 -59.37
C ALA A 277 -31.02 -2.81 -59.16
N SER A 278 -30.75 -1.75 -59.94
CA SER A 278 -31.70 -0.79 -60.53
C SER A 278 -30.95 0.34 -61.21
#